data_AF-A0A2V8NXI6-F1
#
_entry.id   AF-A0A2V8NXI6-F1
#
_cell.length_a   1.000
_cell.length_b   1.000
_cell.length_c   1.000
_cell.angle_alpha   90.00
_cell.angle_beta   90.00
_cell.angle_gamma   90.00
#
_symmetry.space_group_name_H-M   'P 1'
#
loop_
_entity.id
_entity.type
_entity.pdbx_description
1 polymer ?
#
loop_
_entity_poly.entity_id
_entity_poly.type
_entity_poly.pdbx_seq_one_letter_code
_entity_poly.pdbx_strand_id
1 'polypeptide(L)'
;MEMFAKLVFDSIAQPLTAGVRGSSESRQMVLRCEDIDAHVRISSNPPVILGQLMQRTVHSFISGVRIGLIHDGKQIETTITDRLGEFRFGVAPHGDIRLQADLPGARKFIADFNVSEKEGFQQ
;
A
#
# COMPACT_ATOMS: atom_id res chain seq x y z
N MET A 1 4.11 -20.01 0.20
CA MET A 1 3.77 -19.67 -1.21
C MET A 1 3.73 -18.16 -1.34
N GLU A 2 4.37 -17.60 -2.37
CA GLU A 2 4.37 -16.16 -2.62
C GLU A 2 3.38 -15.83 -3.73
N MET A 3 2.60 -14.78 -3.53
CA MET A 3 1.55 -14.34 -4.45
C MET A 3 1.78 -12.86 -4.74
N PHE A 4 2.02 -12.54 -6.01
CA PHE A 4 2.36 -11.19 -6.45
C PHE A 4 1.10 -10.43 -6.85
N ALA A 5 0.87 -9.30 -6.19
CA ALA A 5 -0.23 -8.41 -6.45
C ALA A 5 0.01 -7.57 -7.70
N LYS A 6 -1.07 -7.28 -8.41
CA LYS A 6 -1.10 -6.35 -9.54
C LYS A 6 -1.72 -5.04 -9.10
N LEU A 7 -1.17 -3.93 -9.56
CA LEU A 7 -1.79 -2.61 -9.44
C LEU A 7 -3.04 -2.54 -10.31
N VAL A 8 -4.22 -2.36 -9.71
CA VAL A 8 -5.50 -2.26 -10.43
C VAL A 8 -6.08 -0.86 -10.45
N PHE A 9 -5.64 0.00 -9.53
CA PHE A 9 -6.01 1.41 -9.49
C PHE A 9 -4.84 2.23 -8.95
N ASP A 10 -4.63 3.41 -9.52
CA ASP A 10 -3.67 4.41 -9.08
C ASP A 10 -4.18 5.81 -9.39
N SER A 11 -4.38 6.61 -8.36
CA SER A 11 -4.95 7.96 -8.50
C SER A 11 -4.04 8.94 -9.25
N ILE A 12 -2.76 8.63 -9.42
CA ILE A 12 -1.86 9.44 -10.26
C ILE A 12 -2.06 9.10 -11.75
N ALA A 13 -2.15 7.81 -12.09
CA ALA A 13 -2.32 7.37 -13.47
C ALA A 13 -3.74 7.58 -14.00
N GLN A 14 -4.73 7.62 -13.10
CA GLN A 14 -6.15 7.81 -13.42
C GLN A 14 -6.69 8.97 -12.59
N PRO A 15 -6.56 10.22 -13.06
CA PRO A 15 -7.02 11.40 -12.33
C PRO A 15 -8.51 11.25 -12.01
N LEU A 16 -8.86 11.39 -10.73
CA LEU A 16 -10.25 11.39 -10.28
C LEU A 16 -11.02 12.47 -11.06
N THR A 17 -12.19 12.11 -11.60
CA THR A 17 -13.06 13.05 -12.34
C THR A 17 -13.28 14.32 -11.51
N ALA A 18 -13.24 15.48 -12.17
CA ALA A 18 -13.48 16.77 -11.53
C ALA A 18 -14.77 16.74 -10.68
N GLY A 19 -14.67 17.07 -9.39
CA GLY A 19 -15.80 17.09 -8.45
C GLY A 19 -15.68 16.15 -7.25
N VAL A 20 -14.67 15.28 -7.19
CA VAL A 20 -14.39 14.46 -5.99
C VAL A 20 -13.73 15.33 -4.91
N ARG A 21 -14.36 15.45 -3.73
CA ARG A 21 -13.80 16.18 -2.59
C ARG A 21 -12.71 15.35 -1.89
N GLY A 22 -11.49 15.88 -1.88
CA GLY A 22 -10.31 15.34 -1.20
C GLY A 22 -9.06 15.86 -1.93
N SER A 23 -8.17 16.58 -1.24
CA SER A 23 -7.04 17.25 -1.90
C SER A 23 -6.14 16.24 -2.62
N SER A 24 -5.52 16.72 -3.70
CA SER A 24 -4.49 16.08 -4.52
C SER A 24 -3.20 15.68 -3.74
N GLU A 25 -3.26 15.60 -2.42
CA GLU A 25 -2.10 15.51 -1.53
C GLU A 25 -1.78 14.08 -1.08
N SER A 26 -2.50 13.07 -1.56
CA SER A 26 -2.15 11.67 -1.33
C SER A 26 -2.41 10.81 -2.57
N ARG A 27 -1.46 9.93 -2.91
CA ARG A 27 -1.65 8.88 -3.91
C ARG A 27 -2.45 7.75 -3.29
N GLN A 28 -3.46 7.27 -4.00
CA GLN A 28 -4.26 6.12 -3.61
C GLN A 28 -4.05 4.99 -4.61
N MET A 29 -3.81 3.79 -4.11
CA MET A 29 -3.53 2.60 -4.91
C MET A 29 -4.39 1.43 -4.44
N VAL A 30 -4.79 0.58 -5.37
CA VAL A 30 -5.37 -0.73 -5.05
C VAL A 30 -4.48 -1.80 -5.67
N LEU A 31 -3.96 -2.68 -4.82
CA LEU A 31 -3.09 -3.79 -5.20
C LEU A 31 -3.85 -5.08 -4.98
N ARG A 32 -3.94 -5.92 -6.00
CA ARG A 32 -4.83 -7.08 -6.02
C ARG A 32 -4.07 -8.36 -6.32
N CYS A 33 -4.27 -9.38 -5.49
CA CYS A 33 -3.81 -10.74 -5.76
C CYS A 33 -4.89 -11.74 -5.34
N GLU A 34 -5.30 -12.62 -6.25
CA GLU A 34 -6.40 -13.57 -6.01
C GLU A 34 -7.63 -12.86 -5.40
N ASP A 35 -8.05 -13.28 -4.21
CA ASP A 35 -9.16 -12.76 -3.43
C ASP A 35 -8.77 -11.64 -2.44
N ILE A 36 -7.55 -11.14 -2.51
CA ILE A 36 -7.01 -10.18 -1.54
C ILE A 36 -6.74 -8.85 -2.23
N ASP A 37 -7.25 -7.79 -1.60
CA ASP A 37 -6.97 -6.41 -1.98
C ASP A 37 -6.22 -5.70 -0.84
N ALA A 38 -5.19 -4.95 -1.22
CA ALA A 38 -4.53 -3.98 -0.36
C ALA A 38 -4.84 -2.58 -0.88
N HIS A 39 -5.58 -1.80 -0.08
CA HIS A 39 -5.84 -0.40 -0.36
C HIS A 39 -4.74 0.41 0.30
N VAL A 40 -3.95 1.15 -0.47
CA VAL A 40 -2.79 1.88 0.02
C VAL A 40 -2.96 3.37 -0.25
N ARG A 41 -2.66 4.18 0.75
CA ARG A 41 -2.58 5.64 0.65
C ARG A 41 -1.19 6.10 1.05
N ILE A 42 -0.60 6.95 0.22
CA ILE A 42 0.70 7.56 0.46
C ILE A 42 0.51 9.07 0.51
N SER A 43 0.77 9.71 1.65
CA SER A 43 0.73 11.18 1.73
C SER A 43 1.89 11.79 0.93
N SER A 44 1.73 13.02 0.49
CA SER A 44 2.73 13.68 -0.37
C SER A 44 3.90 14.31 0.40
N ASN A 45 3.70 14.77 1.63
CA ASN A 45 4.77 15.36 2.44
C ASN A 45 4.46 15.36 3.96
N PRO A 46 5.17 14.55 4.77
CA PRO A 46 6.10 13.50 4.36
C PRO A 46 5.39 12.28 3.74
N PRO A 47 6.09 11.40 3.00
CA PRO A 47 5.51 10.17 2.45
C PRO A 47 5.21 9.14 3.54
N VAL A 48 4.01 9.21 4.13
CA VAL A 48 3.52 8.25 5.12
C VAL A 48 2.64 7.24 4.41
N ILE A 49 2.89 5.96 4.67
CA ILE A 49 2.09 4.86 4.11
C ILE A 49 1.03 4.45 5.13
N LEU A 50 -0.22 4.54 4.70
CA LEU A 50 -1.37 3.91 5.33
C LEU A 50 -1.90 2.84 4.39
N GLY A 51 -2.42 1.76 4.93
CA GLY A 51 -3.15 0.83 4.11
C GLY A 51 -4.09 -0.06 4.89
N GLN A 52 -4.85 -0.84 4.13
CA GLN A 52 -5.85 -1.75 4.66
C GLN A 52 -5.85 -3.02 3.82
N LEU A 53 -5.81 -4.19 4.48
CA LEU A 53 -5.94 -5.49 3.84
C LEU A 53 -7.36 -6.04 4.02
N MET A 54 -7.92 -6.54 2.92
CA MET A 54 -9.24 -7.15 2.90
C MET A 54 -9.30 -8.37 1.99
N GLN A 55 -10.15 -9.31 2.35
CA GLN A 55 -10.55 -10.43 1.53
C GLN A 55 -11.87 -10.08 0.81
N ARG A 56 -11.85 -10.08 -0.52
CA ARG A 56 -12.90 -9.49 -1.36
C ARG A 56 -14.17 -10.36 -1.40
N THR A 57 -14.05 -11.67 -1.53
CA THR A 57 -15.20 -12.58 -1.72
C THR A 57 -16.09 -12.65 -0.48
N VAL A 58 -15.47 -12.60 0.70
CA VAL A 58 -16.18 -12.66 1.99
C VAL A 58 -16.33 -11.29 2.65
N HIS A 59 -15.87 -10.23 1.98
CA HIS A 59 -15.92 -8.84 2.47
C HIS A 59 -15.40 -8.68 3.92
N SER A 60 -14.28 -9.32 4.24
CA SER A 60 -13.70 -9.32 5.60
C SER A 60 -12.34 -8.65 5.65
N PHE A 61 -12.01 -8.05 6.80
CA PHE A 61 -10.68 -7.50 7.04
C PHE A 61 -9.67 -8.58 7.40
N ILE A 62 -8.43 -8.43 6.93
CA ILE A 62 -7.34 -9.33 7.27
C ILE A 62 -6.54 -8.73 8.43
N SER A 63 -6.94 -9.08 9.66
CA SER A 63 -6.37 -8.58 10.92
C SER A 63 -5.27 -9.47 11.49
N GLY A 64 -4.37 -8.90 12.29
CA GLY A 64 -3.38 -9.65 13.06
C GLY A 64 -2.24 -10.26 12.23
N VAL A 65 -2.08 -9.83 10.98
CA VAL A 65 -1.00 -10.31 10.10
C VAL A 65 0.18 -9.34 10.12
N ARG A 66 1.39 -9.88 10.08
CA ARG A 66 2.61 -9.08 10.00
C ARG A 66 2.76 -8.50 8.60
N ILE A 67 3.00 -7.19 8.52
CA ILE A 67 3.34 -6.48 7.28
C ILE A 67 4.78 -6.00 7.38
N GLY A 68 5.58 -6.28 6.36
CA GLY A 68 6.92 -5.76 6.18
C GLY A 68 6.99 -4.71 5.08
N LEU A 69 7.69 -3.62 5.35
CA LEU A 69 8.11 -2.62 4.38
C LEU A 69 9.56 -2.91 4.01
N ILE A 70 9.82 -3.18 2.73
CA ILE A 70 11.14 -3.51 2.20
C ILE A 70 11.56 -2.46 1.18
N HIS A 71 12.80 -2.01 1.29
CA HIS A 71 13.45 -1.06 0.39
C HIS A 71 14.88 -1.55 0.12
N ASP A 72 15.32 -1.52 -1.14
CA ASP A 72 16.62 -2.06 -1.57
C ASP A 72 16.91 -3.48 -1.06
N GLY A 73 15.89 -4.33 -1.07
CA GLY A 73 15.97 -5.72 -0.60
C GLY A 73 16.10 -5.88 0.93
N LYS A 74 16.08 -4.80 1.71
CA LYS A 74 16.15 -4.82 3.17
C LYS A 74 14.80 -4.47 3.79
N GLN A 75 14.36 -5.26 4.76
CA GLN A 75 13.19 -4.90 5.56
C GLN A 75 13.54 -3.74 6.50
N ILE A 76 12.91 -2.60 6.27
CA ILE A 76 13.19 -1.34 7.00
C ILE A 76 12.21 -1.08 8.14
N GLU A 77 10.97 -1.58 8.03
CA GLU A 77 9.96 -1.43 9.07
C GLU A 77 8.99 -2.61 9.03
N THR A 78 8.38 -2.95 10.17
CA THR A 78 7.29 -3.93 10.25
C THR A 78 6.18 -3.48 11.17
N THR A 79 4.96 -3.85 10.84
CA THR A 79 3.77 -3.58 11.65
C THR A 79 2.83 -4.79 11.64
N ILE A 80 1.74 -4.74 12.41
CA ILE A 80 0.71 -5.77 12.45
C ILE A 80 -0.62 -5.10 12.11
N THR A 81 -1.41 -5.72 11.23
CA THR A 81 -2.74 -5.19 10.91
C THR A 81 -3.65 -5.21 12.13
N ASP A 82 -4.41 -4.14 12.32
CA ASP A 82 -5.39 -4.06 13.39
C ASP A 82 -6.69 -4.85 13.06
N ARG A 83 -7.73 -4.70 13.89
CA ARG A 83 -9.02 -5.40 13.70
C ARG A 83 -9.77 -4.98 12.43
N LEU A 84 -9.45 -3.81 11.87
CA LEU A 84 -9.98 -3.30 10.62
C LEU A 84 -9.05 -3.61 9.44
N GLY A 85 -8.02 -4.44 9.66
CA GLY A 85 -7.04 -4.78 8.63
C GLY A 85 -6.13 -3.61 8.30
N GLU A 86 -6.15 -2.53 9.08
CA GLU A 86 -5.40 -1.31 8.84
C GLU A 86 -3.95 -1.47 9.31
N PHE A 87 -3.03 -0.88 8.56
CA PHE A 87 -1.62 -0.81 8.90
C PHE A 87 -1.06 0.58 8.57
N ARG A 88 0.00 0.95 9.28
CA ARG A 88 0.70 2.23 9.10
C ARG A 88 2.20 2.01 9.20
N PHE A 89 2.93 2.66 8.30
CA PHE A 89 4.37 2.86 8.39
C PHE A 89 4.67 4.35 8.59
N GLY A 90 5.89 4.66 9.04
CA GLY A 90 6.36 6.03 9.19
C GLY A 90 6.62 6.72 7.84
N VAL A 91 7.60 7.64 7.85
CA VAL A 91 8.09 8.27 6.62
C VAL A 91 8.83 7.23 5.80
N ALA A 92 8.25 6.84 4.66
CA ALA A 92 8.83 5.89 3.73
C ALA A 92 9.95 6.52 2.90
N PRO A 93 11.01 5.77 2.55
CA PRO A 93 11.99 6.25 1.60
C PRO A 93 11.37 6.38 0.20
N HIS A 94 11.96 7.26 -0.60
CA HIS A 94 11.62 7.37 -2.02
C HIS A 94 12.21 6.19 -2.81
N GLY A 95 11.62 5.90 -3.97
CA GLY A 95 12.03 4.81 -4.84
C GLY A 95 11.15 3.57 -4.69
N ASP A 96 11.70 2.42 -5.06
CA ASP A 96 10.94 1.18 -5.12
C ASP A 96 10.76 0.59 -3.71
N ILE A 97 9.50 0.28 -3.41
CA ILE A 97 9.04 -0.25 -2.15
C ILE A 97 8.34 -1.57 -2.41
N ARG A 98 8.67 -2.56 -1.58
CA ARG A 98 7.94 -3.81 -1.48
C ARG A 98 7.17 -3.86 -0.18
N LEU A 99 5.87 -4.13 -0.28
CA LEU A 99 5.02 -4.48 0.83
C LEU A 99 4.82 -6.00 0.84
N GLN A 100 5.14 -6.64 1.97
CA GLN A 100 4.94 -8.07 2.17
C GLN A 100 4.01 -8.30 3.35
N ALA A 101 2.94 -9.06 3.16
CA ALA A 101 2.07 -9.52 4.25
C ALA A 101 2.20 -11.03 4.45
N ASP A 102 2.46 -11.45 5.70
CA ASP A 102 2.51 -12.86 6.08
C ASP A 102 1.09 -13.35 6.42
N LEU A 103 0.43 -13.96 5.44
CA LEU A 103 -0.97 -14.40 5.52
C LEU A 103 -1.11 -15.80 6.14
N PRO A 104 -2.31 -16.15 6.65
CA PRO A 104 -2.60 -17.51 7.11
C PRO A 104 -2.32 -18.58 6.03
N GLY A 105 -1.82 -19.74 6.48
CA GLY A 105 -1.49 -20.88 5.62
C GLY A 105 -0.11 -20.77 4.94
N ALA A 106 0.85 -20.06 5.55
CA ALA A 106 2.19 -19.85 5.00
C ALA A 106 2.19 -19.20 3.59
N ARG A 107 1.19 -18.35 3.35
CA ARG A 107 1.07 -17.55 2.13
C ARG A 107 1.66 -16.17 2.36
N LYS A 108 2.23 -15.58 1.32
CA LYS A 108 2.72 -14.20 1.35
C LYS A 108 2.06 -13.41 0.25
N PHE A 109 1.47 -12.29 0.59
CA PHE A 109 1.05 -11.29 -0.39
C PHE A 109 2.22 -10.33 -0.59
N ILE A 110 2.65 -10.16 -1.84
CA ILE A 110 3.76 -9.29 -2.23
C ILE A 110 3.23 -8.22 -3.18
N ALA A 111 3.48 -6.96 -2.86
CA ALA A 111 3.15 -5.85 -3.74
C ALA A 111 4.35 -4.92 -3.88
N ASP A 112 4.70 -4.60 -5.13
CA ASP A 112 5.76 -3.65 -5.45
C ASP A 112 5.13 -2.36 -5.97
N PHE A 113 5.58 -1.22 -5.45
CA PHE A 113 5.17 0.09 -5.91
C PHE A 113 6.26 1.13 -5.65
N ASN A 114 6.21 2.23 -6.39
CA ASN A 114 7.16 3.33 -6.25
C ASN A 114 6.63 4.40 -5.30
N VAL A 115 7.47 4.96 -4.44
CA VAL A 115 7.22 6.21 -3.71
C VAL A 115 7.99 7.31 -4.43
N SER A 116 7.27 8.15 -5.18
CA SER A 116 7.89 9.20 -5.98
C SER A 116 8.51 10.28 -5.11
N GLU A 117 9.62 10.84 -5.57
CA GLU A 117 10.11 12.13 -5.08
C GLU A 117 9.13 13.22 -5.48
N LYS A 118 9.00 14.25 -4.66
CA LYS A 118 8.31 15.46 -5.11
C LYS A 118 9.21 16.08 -6.18
N GLU A 119 8.75 16.13 -7.43
CA GLU A 119 9.42 17.00 -8.40
C GLU A 119 9.42 18.41 -7.78
N GLY A 120 10.61 18.89 -7.43
CA GLY A 120 10.77 20.24 -6.93
C GLY A 120 10.21 21.17 -7.99
N PHE A 121 9.22 21.99 -7.63
CA PHE A 121 8.85 23.14 -8.44
C PHE A 121 10.13 23.97 -8.60
N GLN A 122 10.77 23.89 -9.76
CA GLN A 122 11.74 24.89 -10.15
C GLN A 122 10.96 26.20 -10.29
N GLN A 123 11.25 27.13 -9.39
CA GLN A 123 10.84 28.53 -9.48
C GLN A 123 11.63 29.21 -10.61
#